data_AF-A0A2X0SME1-F1
#
_entry.id   AF-A0A2X0SME1-F1
#
_cell.length_a   1.000
_cell.length_b   1.000
_cell.length_c   1.000
_cell.angle_alpha   90.00
_cell.angle_beta   90.00
_cell.angle_gamma   90.00
#
_symmetry.space_group_name_H-M   'P 1'
#
loop_
_entity.id
_entity.type
_entity.pdbx_description
1 polymer ?
#
loop_
_entity_poly.entity_id
_entity_poly.type
_entity_poly.pdbx_seq_one_letter_code
_entity_poly.pdbx_strand_id
1 'polypeptide(L)'
;MKKLLISASLLMLPVVTPAFASGGPAKDLSIPIISADNPGHWGGHEYHGSFKRLPPVQLDGGETYVEGVVKSKKVKGEIPMDAVNRTWHEEDPVRETSYNQYNQSWEQAPATVWSDAPATEIQMAPQNLVMPGLVVPTVPVVKIKSVHNDKEIAFLLTWYDATKSETETMEDKFSDAIAIMFPVNDGAEPSFMMGDDENPVNIVYWKAAWERDLEFGYQDVRDAYPNYNYDMYPEVIPAVGQTIDTPIRRYNEGQRQYLTALKLRNISRVDPERLTAVEELNAVGFGTLTRQAQNNSVGHGVRRFGYWSVVIKRPLNTGDVQDAVLKPGSKTMMAIAAWDGFNKNDGAGGNRGPRKNYSNGGWVPLEIE
;
A
#
# COMPACT_ATOMS: atom_id res chain seq x y z
N MET A 1 16.96 -56.53 -39.37
CA MET A 1 17.77 -56.42 -38.14
C MET A 1 17.28 -55.19 -37.38
N LYS A 2 16.52 -55.40 -36.29
CA LYS A 2 16.85 -55.04 -34.88
C LYS A 2 17.10 -53.53 -34.67
N LYS A 3 16.09 -52.78 -34.22
CA LYS A 3 15.75 -52.45 -32.80
C LYS A 3 16.89 -51.75 -32.06
N LEU A 4 16.65 -50.51 -31.62
CA LEU A 4 16.71 -50.17 -30.20
C LEU A 4 15.99 -48.83 -29.92
N LEU A 5 14.83 -48.92 -29.27
CA LEU A 5 14.30 -47.85 -28.41
C LEU A 5 15.13 -47.88 -27.12
N ILE A 6 15.58 -46.72 -26.65
CA ILE A 6 16.06 -46.55 -25.27
C ILE A 6 15.04 -45.70 -24.53
N SER A 7 14.39 -46.37 -23.58
CA SER A 7 13.51 -45.83 -22.56
C SER A 7 14.35 -45.07 -21.53
N ALA A 8 14.00 -43.80 -21.26
CA ALA A 8 14.44 -43.12 -20.05
C ALA A 8 13.25 -43.01 -19.11
N SER A 9 13.26 -43.86 -18.09
CA SER A 9 12.27 -43.92 -17.02
C SER A 9 12.33 -42.64 -16.18
N LEU A 10 11.25 -41.86 -16.19
CA LEU A 10 11.06 -40.80 -15.21
C LEU A 10 10.54 -41.46 -13.92
N LEU A 11 11.37 -41.49 -12.87
CA LEU A 11 10.92 -41.90 -11.54
C LEU A 11 9.83 -40.94 -11.07
N MET A 12 8.57 -41.42 -11.04
CA MET A 12 7.53 -40.80 -10.23
C MET A 12 7.82 -41.09 -8.76
N LEU A 13 8.18 -40.05 -8.01
CA LEU A 13 8.05 -40.06 -6.56
C LEU A 13 6.57 -39.83 -6.22
N PRO A 14 5.91 -40.70 -5.45
CA PRO A 14 4.55 -40.46 -5.01
C PRO A 14 4.53 -39.29 -4.03
N VAL A 15 3.89 -38.18 -4.42
CA VAL A 15 3.51 -37.14 -3.47
C VAL A 15 2.38 -37.71 -2.64
N VAL A 16 2.71 -38.07 -1.41
CA VAL A 16 1.75 -38.45 -0.38
C VAL A 16 0.87 -37.24 -0.09
N THR A 17 -0.42 -37.34 -0.40
CA THR A 17 -1.46 -36.44 0.10
C THR A 17 -1.66 -36.71 1.60
N PRO A 18 -1.46 -35.73 2.50
CA PRO A 18 -2.02 -35.86 3.84
C PRO A 18 -3.51 -35.53 3.78
N ALA A 19 -4.32 -36.51 4.16
CA ALA A 19 -5.73 -36.34 4.46
C ALA A 19 -5.90 -35.31 5.60
N PHE A 20 -6.72 -34.29 5.41
CA PHE A 20 -7.17 -33.42 6.49
C PHE A 20 -8.20 -34.18 7.32
N ALA A 21 -7.73 -34.78 8.42
CA ALA A 21 -8.57 -35.20 9.53
C ALA A 21 -8.80 -34.01 10.47
N SER A 22 -10.02 -33.96 11.00
CA SER A 22 -10.59 -32.98 11.92
C SER A 22 -9.84 -32.80 13.25
N GLY A 23 -9.75 -31.54 13.71
CA GLY A 23 -9.77 -31.14 15.14
C GLY A 23 -8.50 -31.31 15.97
N GLY A 24 -7.80 -30.21 16.26
CA GLY A 24 -6.75 -30.11 17.29
C GLY A 24 -5.97 -28.78 17.20
N PRO A 25 -5.49 -28.19 18.31
CA PRO A 25 -5.01 -26.79 18.35
C PRO A 25 -3.68 -26.61 17.61
N ALA A 26 -3.53 -25.45 16.97
CA ALA A 26 -2.38 -25.06 16.17
C ALA A 26 -1.07 -25.17 16.96
N LYS A 27 -0.10 -25.91 16.42
CA LYS A 27 1.29 -25.94 16.89
C LYS A 27 2.12 -24.90 16.15
N ASP A 28 2.89 -24.15 16.92
CA ASP A 28 3.88 -23.15 16.51
C ASP A 28 4.66 -23.54 15.23
N LEU A 29 4.47 -22.75 14.17
CA LEU A 29 5.37 -22.71 13.01
C LEU A 29 6.38 -21.58 13.25
N SER A 30 7.51 -21.92 13.88
CA SER A 30 8.67 -21.02 13.94
C SER A 30 9.38 -20.99 12.59
N ILE A 31 9.19 -19.93 11.81
CA ILE A 31 9.91 -19.67 10.56
C ILE A 31 11.28 -19.04 10.92
N PRO A 32 12.42 -19.61 10.52
CA PRO A 32 13.72 -18.97 10.72
C PRO A 32 13.90 -17.84 9.71
N ILE A 33 14.03 -16.60 10.21
CA ILE A 33 14.49 -15.46 9.42
C ILE A 33 16.02 -15.60 9.27
N ILE A 34 16.50 -15.85 8.06
CA ILE A 34 17.91 -15.71 7.71
C ILE A 34 18.10 -14.24 7.30
N SER A 35 18.76 -13.42 8.12
CA SER A 35 19.31 -12.16 7.60
C SER A 35 20.57 -12.51 6.80
N ALA A 36 20.61 -12.06 5.55
CA ALA A 36 21.82 -12.05 4.76
C ALA A 36 22.36 -10.62 4.79
N ASP A 37 23.07 -10.28 5.86
CA ASP A 37 23.96 -9.12 5.86
C ASP A 37 25.20 -9.51 5.05
N ASN A 38 25.40 -8.92 3.87
CA ASN A 38 26.66 -9.06 3.13
C ASN A 38 27.63 -7.97 3.62
N PRO A 39 28.79 -8.31 4.21
CA PRO A 39 29.69 -7.34 4.80
C PRO A 39 30.57 -6.67 3.74
N GLY A 40 30.36 -5.38 3.52
CA GLY A 40 31.40 -4.48 3.03
C GLY A 40 32.39 -4.20 4.16
N HIS A 41 33.52 -4.90 4.18
CA HIS A 41 34.59 -4.67 5.15
C HIS A 41 35.34 -3.36 4.87
N TRP A 42 35.26 -2.40 5.80
CA TRP A 42 36.38 -1.51 6.13
C TRP A 42 36.36 -1.17 7.62
N GLY A 43 37.44 -1.51 8.33
CA GLY A 43 37.70 -1.11 9.71
C GLY A 43 37.31 -2.16 10.76
N GLY A 44 38.29 -2.92 11.23
CA GLY A 44 38.09 -3.93 12.26
C GLY A 44 37.75 -3.33 13.62
N HIS A 45 36.53 -3.58 14.10
CA HIS A 45 36.19 -3.64 15.51
C HIS A 45 35.11 -4.71 15.70
N GLU A 46 35.49 -5.83 16.34
CA GLU A 46 34.55 -6.89 16.73
C GLU A 46 33.60 -6.36 17.81
N TYR A 47 32.37 -6.01 17.41
CA TYR A 47 31.27 -5.84 18.36
C TYR A 47 30.67 -7.22 18.65
N HIS A 48 31.03 -7.80 19.80
CA HIS A 48 30.27 -8.89 20.41
C HIS A 48 28.92 -8.34 20.92
N GLY A 49 27.96 -8.17 20.02
CA GLY A 49 26.58 -7.86 20.37
C GLY A 49 25.81 -9.15 20.66
N SER A 50 25.49 -9.40 21.93
CA SER A 50 24.52 -10.43 22.30
C SER A 50 23.18 -10.13 21.63
N PHE A 51 22.70 -11.04 20.77
CA PHE A 51 21.35 -10.99 20.20
C PHE A 51 20.32 -11.09 21.33
N LYS A 52 19.89 -9.94 21.86
CA LYS A 52 18.63 -9.88 22.59
C LYS A 52 17.53 -10.07 21.54
N ARG A 53 16.83 -11.21 21.59
CA ARG A 53 15.46 -11.28 21.08
C ARG A 53 14.74 -10.06 21.64
N LEU A 54 14.38 -9.11 20.78
CA LEU A 54 13.38 -8.14 21.18
C LEU A 54 12.12 -8.97 21.51
N PRO A 55 11.53 -8.82 22.70
CA PRO A 55 10.25 -9.45 22.96
C PRO A 55 9.25 -8.98 21.89
N PRO A 56 8.22 -9.78 21.57
CA PRO A 56 7.10 -9.30 20.78
C PRO A 56 6.62 -7.98 21.39
N VAL A 57 6.57 -6.91 20.60
CA VAL A 57 5.84 -5.72 21.04
C VAL A 57 4.38 -6.12 21.02
N GLN A 58 3.81 -6.40 22.20
CA GLN A 58 2.38 -6.41 22.40
C GLN A 58 1.87 -5.01 22.07
N LEU A 59 1.18 -4.89 20.95
CA LEU A 59 0.37 -3.71 20.62
C LEU A 59 -1.03 -3.95 21.19
N ASP A 60 -1.11 -4.20 22.49
CA ASP A 60 -2.34 -4.62 23.14
C ASP A 60 -2.89 -3.43 23.94
N GLY A 61 -3.11 -2.31 23.25
CA GLY A 61 -3.96 -1.25 23.74
C GLY A 61 -5.42 -1.71 23.73
N GLY A 62 -5.77 -2.72 24.53
CA GLY A 62 -7.15 -3.14 24.85
C GLY A 62 -8.12 -3.53 23.70
N GLU A 63 -7.72 -3.43 22.44
CA GLU A 63 -8.60 -3.65 21.29
C GLU A 63 -8.74 -5.15 20.97
N THR A 64 -9.96 -5.68 21.09
CA THR A 64 -10.30 -7.01 20.61
C THR A 64 -10.49 -6.97 19.08
N TYR A 65 -9.58 -7.61 18.35
CA TYR A 65 -9.71 -7.78 16.90
C TYR A 65 -10.73 -8.86 16.57
N VAL A 66 -11.64 -8.58 15.62
CA VAL A 66 -12.57 -9.58 15.08
C VAL A 66 -11.94 -10.21 13.84
N GLU A 67 -11.96 -11.54 13.72
CA GLU A 67 -11.61 -12.19 12.46
C GLU A 67 -12.76 -12.04 11.45
N GLY A 68 -12.45 -11.51 10.26
CA GLY A 68 -13.21 -11.80 9.03
C GLY A 68 -14.34 -10.86 8.62
N VAL A 69 -14.77 -9.87 9.42
CA VAL A 69 -15.79 -8.88 9.00
C VAL A 69 -15.37 -7.47 9.39
N VAL A 70 -15.26 -6.58 8.40
CA VAL A 70 -15.00 -5.16 8.63
C VAL A 70 -16.33 -4.46 8.94
N LYS A 71 -16.43 -3.83 10.11
CA LYS A 71 -17.60 -3.05 10.49
C LYS A 71 -17.28 -1.56 10.40
N SER A 72 -18.03 -0.84 9.58
CA SER A 72 -17.96 0.60 9.49
C SER A 72 -18.87 1.23 10.51
N LYS A 73 -18.29 1.83 11.55
CA LYS A 73 -19.03 2.46 12.63
C LYS A 73 -19.58 3.82 12.23
N LYS A 74 -20.83 4.09 12.55
CA LYS A 74 -21.43 5.41 12.36
C LYS A 74 -20.85 6.46 13.33
N VAL A 75 -20.44 7.61 12.80
CA VAL A 75 -19.88 8.74 13.56
C VAL A 75 -20.61 10.03 13.23
N LYS A 76 -20.62 10.98 14.17
CA LYS A 76 -21.24 12.30 13.99
C LYS A 76 -20.20 13.30 13.51
N GLY A 77 -20.56 14.10 12.52
CA GLY A 77 -19.73 15.20 12.02
C GLY A 77 -18.75 14.79 10.94
N GLU A 78 -17.69 15.57 10.79
CA GLU A 78 -16.65 15.34 9.78
C GLU A 78 -15.72 14.19 10.21
N ILE A 79 -15.32 13.38 9.22
CA ILE A 79 -14.32 12.33 9.44
C ILE A 79 -12.93 12.94 9.20
N PRO A 80 -12.06 13.01 10.23
CA PRO A 80 -10.72 13.55 10.09
C PRO A 80 -9.86 12.65 9.19
N MET A 81 -9.03 13.28 8.36
CA MET A 81 -8.03 12.58 7.54
C MET A 81 -6.79 12.16 8.34
N ASP A 82 -6.60 12.73 9.53
CA ASP A 82 -5.48 12.39 10.39
C ASP A 82 -5.74 11.09 11.14
N ALA A 83 -4.90 10.08 10.88
CA ALA A 83 -4.87 8.85 11.66
C ALA A 83 -4.42 9.08 13.12
N VAL A 84 -3.67 10.16 13.37
CA VAL A 84 -2.99 10.46 14.63
C VAL A 84 -3.20 11.94 14.99
N ASN A 85 -3.52 12.25 16.25
CA ASN A 85 -3.76 13.63 16.70
C ASN A 85 -2.53 14.54 16.45
N ARG A 86 -2.70 15.63 15.68
CA ARG A 86 -1.62 16.57 15.26
C ARG A 86 -1.11 17.50 16.35
N THR A 87 -1.71 17.56 17.55
CA THR A 87 -1.28 18.46 18.64
C THR A 87 0.13 18.19 19.19
N TRP A 88 0.85 17.21 18.64
CA TRP A 88 2.25 16.91 18.95
C TRP A 88 3.27 17.52 17.97
N HIS A 89 2.84 18.43 17.08
CA HIS A 89 3.73 19.08 16.11
C HIS A 89 3.70 20.61 16.25
N GLU A 90 4.02 21.11 17.43
CA GLU A 90 4.73 22.38 17.56
C GLU A 90 5.91 22.14 18.49
N GLU A 91 7.13 22.28 17.94
CA GLU A 91 8.44 22.15 18.57
C GLU A 91 8.97 20.71 18.81
N ASP A 92 9.77 20.19 17.88
CA ASP A 92 11.21 20.03 18.20
C ASP A 92 12.06 19.73 16.94
N PRO A 93 12.95 20.65 16.53
CA PRO A 93 13.95 20.38 15.51
C PRO A 93 15.10 19.57 16.13
N VAL A 94 15.22 18.30 15.73
CA VAL A 94 16.43 17.48 15.91
C VAL A 94 16.91 17.34 17.36
N ARG A 95 16.57 16.23 18.03
CA ARG A 95 17.49 15.58 18.98
C ARG A 95 17.17 14.08 19.10
N GLU A 96 18.02 13.27 18.47
CA GLU A 96 18.31 11.92 18.92
C GLU A 96 18.69 11.99 20.41
N THR A 97 17.76 11.67 21.32
CA THR A 97 18.03 11.12 22.66
C THR A 97 16.74 11.04 23.47
N SER A 98 16.06 9.90 23.41
CA SER A 98 15.46 9.18 24.56
C SER A 98 14.33 8.23 24.11
N TYR A 99 14.74 7.05 23.65
CA TYR A 99 13.89 5.94 23.20
C TYR A 99 12.89 5.42 24.27
N ASN A 100 13.11 5.73 25.56
CA ASN A 100 12.40 5.08 26.67
C ASN A 100 11.24 5.87 27.29
N GLN A 101 11.08 7.16 26.98
CA GLN A 101 9.92 7.94 27.46
C GLN A 101 8.75 7.91 26.47
N TYR A 102 9.05 7.59 25.20
CA TYR A 102 8.10 7.52 24.10
C TYR A 102 7.18 6.29 24.17
N ASN A 103 7.60 5.20 24.84
CA ASN A 103 6.84 3.96 24.89
C ASN A 103 5.61 3.97 25.81
N GLN A 104 5.43 4.99 26.67
CA GLN A 104 4.28 5.08 27.57
C GLN A 104 3.17 6.02 27.08
N SER A 105 3.37 6.78 26.00
CA SER A 105 2.36 7.72 25.45
C SER A 105 1.59 7.20 24.23
N TRP A 106 1.91 6.00 23.72
CA TRP A 106 1.26 5.41 22.54
C TRP A 106 -0.18 4.98 22.77
N GLU A 107 -0.51 4.56 23.99
CA GLU A 107 -1.88 4.19 24.38
C GLU A 107 -2.75 5.41 24.74
N GLN A 108 -2.17 6.61 24.77
CA GLN A 108 -2.87 7.85 25.13
C GLN A 108 -2.82 8.92 24.03
N ALA A 109 -3.26 8.57 22.83
CA ALA A 109 -3.77 9.54 21.88
C ALA A 109 -5.31 9.62 21.96
N PRO A 110 -5.93 10.40 22.88
CA PRO A 110 -7.38 10.56 22.86
C PRO A 110 -7.81 11.62 21.84
N ALA A 111 -8.97 11.34 21.20
CA ALA A 111 -9.85 12.22 20.39
C ALA A 111 -9.96 11.97 18.86
N THR A 112 -9.66 10.77 18.33
CA THR A 112 -10.07 10.43 16.95
C THR A 112 -11.30 9.53 16.95
N VAL A 113 -12.17 9.68 15.94
CA VAL A 113 -13.29 8.76 15.66
C VAL A 113 -12.88 7.28 15.55
N TRP A 114 -11.57 7.03 15.42
CA TRP A 114 -10.94 5.72 15.25
C TRP A 114 -10.71 4.96 16.56
N SER A 115 -10.69 5.61 17.73
CA SER A 115 -10.47 4.91 19.01
C SER A 115 -11.59 3.92 19.30
N ASP A 116 -12.82 4.29 18.98
CA ASP A 116 -13.99 3.50 19.30
C ASP A 116 -14.50 2.70 18.09
N ALA A 117 -13.78 2.73 16.97
CA ALA A 117 -14.11 2.00 15.75
C ALA A 117 -13.60 0.55 15.85
N PRO A 118 -14.41 -0.47 15.49
CA PRO A 118 -13.97 -1.86 15.52
C PRO A 118 -12.74 -2.09 14.65
N ALA A 119 -11.73 -2.76 15.20
CA ALA A 119 -10.54 -3.16 14.48
C ALA A 119 -10.68 -4.60 13.96
N THR A 120 -10.29 -4.81 12.70
CA THR A 120 -10.29 -6.12 12.05
C THR A 120 -8.88 -6.42 11.56
N GLU A 121 -8.37 -7.63 11.82
CA GLU A 121 -7.11 -8.10 11.25
C GLU A 121 -7.38 -8.90 9.98
N ILE A 122 -6.82 -8.44 8.87
CA ILE A 122 -6.92 -9.10 7.57
C ILE A 122 -5.61 -9.80 7.28
N GLN A 123 -5.66 -11.13 7.26
CA GLN A 123 -4.55 -11.96 6.80
C GLN A 123 -4.38 -11.76 5.29
N MET A 124 -3.14 -11.62 4.83
CA MET A 124 -2.81 -11.36 3.44
C MET A 124 -2.10 -12.56 2.81
N ALA A 125 -2.49 -12.90 1.58
CA ALA A 125 -1.86 -13.90 0.76
C ALA A 125 -0.98 -13.26 -0.34
N PRO A 126 0.13 -13.90 -0.74
CA PRO A 126 0.89 -13.46 -1.90
C PRO A 126 0.08 -13.73 -3.17
N GLN A 127 0.07 -12.78 -4.11
CA GLN A 127 -0.29 -13.10 -5.48
C GLN A 127 0.79 -14.02 -6.03
N ASN A 128 0.44 -15.26 -6.38
CA ASN A 128 1.35 -16.23 -6.99
C ASN A 128 0.77 -16.89 -8.25
N LEU A 129 -0.38 -16.42 -8.75
CA LEU A 129 -1.10 -17.02 -9.87
C LEU A 129 -0.53 -16.62 -11.24
N VAL A 130 0.02 -15.40 -11.35
CA VAL A 130 0.45 -14.80 -12.61
C VAL A 130 1.76 -14.08 -12.36
N MET A 131 2.78 -14.39 -13.16
CA MET A 131 4.06 -13.69 -13.10
C MET A 131 3.93 -12.28 -13.70
N PRO A 132 4.56 -11.24 -13.09
CA PRO A 132 5.37 -11.30 -11.87
C PRO A 132 4.52 -11.42 -10.59
N GLY A 133 4.83 -12.42 -9.76
CA GLY A 133 4.18 -12.68 -8.46
C GLY A 133 5.16 -12.70 -7.29
N LEU A 134 4.65 -13.15 -6.14
CA LEU A 134 5.35 -13.36 -4.87
C LEU A 134 5.33 -14.84 -4.48
N VAL A 135 6.41 -15.32 -3.87
CA VAL A 135 6.45 -16.66 -3.27
C VAL A 135 5.88 -16.63 -1.86
N VAL A 136 6.25 -15.61 -1.08
CA VAL A 136 5.82 -15.38 0.30
C VAL A 136 5.23 -13.97 0.42
N PRO A 137 4.26 -13.77 1.32
CA PRO A 137 3.70 -12.44 1.53
C PRO A 137 4.77 -11.53 2.15
N THR A 138 4.93 -10.33 1.60
CA THR A 138 5.82 -9.29 2.14
C THR A 138 5.11 -8.40 3.15
N VAL A 139 3.79 -8.28 3.02
CA VAL A 139 2.89 -7.62 3.98
C VAL A 139 1.89 -8.68 4.42
N PRO A 140 2.17 -9.43 5.51
CA PRO A 140 1.37 -10.60 5.87
C PRO A 140 0.04 -10.27 6.54
N VAL A 141 -0.07 -9.09 7.18
CA VAL A 141 -1.26 -8.66 7.91
C VAL A 141 -1.51 -7.18 7.66
N VAL A 142 -2.76 -6.81 7.40
CA VAL A 142 -3.25 -5.43 7.41
C VAL A 142 -4.33 -5.30 8.49
N LYS A 143 -4.16 -4.35 9.41
CA LYS A 143 -5.19 -3.95 10.36
C LYS A 143 -6.07 -2.91 9.71
N ILE A 144 -7.39 -3.04 9.83
CA ILE A 144 -8.35 -2.08 9.29
C ILE A 144 -9.37 -1.66 10.33
N LYS A 145 -9.66 -0.36 10.37
CA LYS A 145 -10.83 0.24 11.03
C LYS A 145 -11.63 1.00 9.99
N SER A 146 -12.95 1.06 10.15
CA SER A 146 -13.82 1.80 9.24
C SER A 146 -14.83 2.65 10.02
N VAL A 147 -15.10 3.86 9.52
CA VAL A 147 -16.13 4.77 10.05
C VAL A 147 -16.89 5.46 8.91
N HIS A 148 -18.13 5.86 9.14
CA HIS A 148 -18.93 6.62 8.17
C HIS A 148 -19.82 7.67 8.85
N ASN A 149 -20.20 8.73 8.12
CA ASN A 149 -21.07 9.81 8.60
C ASN A 149 -22.35 9.98 7.76
N ASP A 150 -22.84 8.89 7.18
CA ASP A 150 -23.96 8.80 6.20
C ASP A 150 -23.72 9.53 4.86
N LYS A 151 -22.61 10.24 4.68
CA LYS A 151 -22.23 10.88 3.42
C LYS A 151 -20.94 10.32 2.86
N GLU A 152 -19.98 10.10 3.73
CA GLU A 152 -18.64 9.59 3.43
C GLU A 152 -18.35 8.38 4.31
N ILE A 153 -17.45 7.54 3.83
CA ILE A 153 -16.84 6.44 4.56
C ILE A 153 -15.33 6.61 4.52
N ALA A 154 -14.67 6.26 5.61
CA ALA A 154 -13.22 6.23 5.67
C ALA A 154 -12.72 4.91 6.23
N PHE A 155 -11.55 4.51 5.77
CA PHE A 155 -10.84 3.33 6.20
C PHE A 155 -9.46 3.73 6.70
N LEU A 156 -9.14 3.35 7.94
CA LEU A 156 -7.81 3.44 8.50
C LEU A 156 -7.14 2.07 8.35
N LEU A 157 -6.14 2.00 7.48
CA LEU A 157 -5.35 0.79 7.23
C LEU A 157 -3.98 0.94 7.85
N THR A 158 -3.55 -0.07 8.60
CA THR A 158 -2.24 -0.10 9.25
C THR A 158 -1.51 -1.40 8.95
N TRP A 159 -0.26 -1.32 8.51
CA TRP A 159 0.58 -2.49 8.26
C TRP A 159 2.03 -2.21 8.61
N TYR A 160 2.76 -3.28 8.92
CA TYR A 160 4.19 -3.20 9.16
C TYR A 160 4.97 -3.22 7.83
N ASP A 161 5.92 -2.31 7.71
CA ASP A 161 6.93 -2.25 6.67
C ASP A 161 8.24 -1.76 7.29
N ALA A 162 9.26 -2.62 7.30
CA ALA A 162 10.57 -2.27 7.87
C ALA A 162 11.23 -1.10 7.12
N THR A 163 10.84 -0.89 5.86
CA THR A 163 11.39 0.10 4.95
C THR A 163 10.39 1.21 4.67
N LYS A 164 10.89 2.34 4.18
CA LYS A 164 10.07 3.47 3.76
C LYS A 164 10.35 3.66 2.28
N SER A 165 9.46 3.16 1.43
CA SER A 165 9.62 3.27 -0.02
C SER A 165 8.62 4.30 -0.56
N GLU A 166 9.07 5.54 -0.73
CA GLU A 166 8.21 6.68 -1.11
C GLU A 166 8.69 7.41 -2.38
N THR A 167 9.40 6.69 -3.24
CA THR A 167 10.03 7.28 -4.44
C THR A 167 9.88 6.34 -5.63
N GLU A 168 9.54 6.91 -6.79
CA GLU A 168 9.44 6.22 -8.08
C GLU A 168 10.27 6.88 -9.19
N THR A 169 11.21 7.76 -8.81
CA THR A 169 12.04 8.54 -9.76
C THR A 169 13.22 7.75 -10.34
N MET A 170 13.47 6.54 -9.84
CA MET A 170 14.51 5.63 -10.31
C MET A 170 13.88 4.33 -10.82
N GLU A 171 14.54 3.67 -11.77
CA GLU A 171 14.04 2.47 -12.44
C GLU A 171 13.88 1.24 -11.52
N ASP A 172 14.66 1.19 -10.44
CA ASP A 172 14.70 0.09 -9.46
C ASP A 172 13.98 0.42 -8.14
N LYS A 173 13.36 1.61 -8.04
CA LYS A 173 12.63 2.06 -6.85
C LYS A 173 11.13 2.04 -7.08
N PHE A 174 10.41 1.47 -6.12
CA PHE A 174 8.96 1.36 -6.16
C PHE A 174 8.37 1.93 -4.88
N SER A 175 7.14 2.42 -4.97
CA SER A 175 6.42 2.96 -3.82
C SER A 175 5.74 1.86 -3.02
N ASP A 176 5.75 2.02 -1.69
CA ASP A 176 4.78 1.37 -0.82
C ASP A 176 3.38 1.86 -1.22
N ALA A 177 2.41 0.97 -1.17
CA ALA A 177 1.06 1.29 -1.62
C ALA A 177 0.01 0.37 -0.99
N ILE A 178 -1.22 0.86 -0.90
CA ILE A 178 -2.36 0.08 -0.43
C ILE A 178 -3.62 0.43 -1.22
N ALA A 179 -4.41 -0.57 -1.56
CA ALA A 179 -5.65 -0.41 -2.31
C ALA A 179 -6.82 -1.10 -1.59
N ILE A 180 -8.01 -0.52 -1.75
CA ILE A 180 -9.27 -1.16 -1.43
C ILE A 180 -10.10 -1.29 -2.70
N MET A 181 -10.67 -2.46 -2.91
CA MET A 181 -11.52 -2.78 -4.04
C MET A 181 -12.94 -3.07 -3.56
N PHE A 182 -13.93 -2.62 -4.32
CA PHE A 182 -15.36 -2.82 -4.07
C PHE A 182 -16.06 -3.29 -5.37
N PRO A 183 -17.12 -4.11 -5.27
CA PRO A 183 -18.00 -4.36 -6.42
C PRO A 183 -18.76 -3.07 -6.79
N VAL A 184 -18.85 -2.76 -8.09
CA VAL A 184 -19.66 -1.62 -8.57
C VAL A 184 -21.15 -1.96 -8.53
N ASN A 185 -21.48 -3.15 -9.04
CA ASN A 185 -22.87 -3.64 -9.07
C ASN A 185 -23.26 -4.15 -7.68
N ASP A 186 -24.29 -3.53 -7.10
CA ASP A 186 -24.83 -3.92 -5.79
C ASP A 186 -25.35 -5.37 -5.80
N GLY A 187 -24.98 -6.14 -4.77
CA GLY A 187 -25.34 -7.55 -4.64
C GLY A 187 -24.64 -8.52 -5.60
N ALA A 188 -23.77 -8.05 -6.50
CA ALA A 188 -22.95 -8.92 -7.32
C ALA A 188 -21.77 -9.48 -6.51
N GLU A 189 -21.34 -10.70 -6.85
CA GLU A 189 -20.11 -11.32 -6.37
C GLU A 189 -19.10 -11.44 -7.53
N PRO A 190 -18.50 -10.32 -7.98
CA PRO A 190 -17.48 -10.35 -9.03
C PRO A 190 -16.32 -11.25 -8.63
N SER A 191 -15.52 -11.69 -9.60
CA SER A 191 -14.23 -12.30 -9.28
C SER A 191 -13.38 -11.37 -8.40
N PHE A 192 -12.85 -11.87 -7.28
CA PHE A 192 -11.89 -11.11 -6.47
C PHE A 192 -10.58 -10.82 -7.23
N MET A 193 -10.39 -11.44 -8.41
CA MET A 193 -9.32 -11.13 -9.35
C MET A 193 -9.66 -9.92 -10.24
N MET A 194 -10.14 -8.86 -9.60
CA MET A 194 -10.45 -7.56 -10.22
C MET A 194 -11.70 -7.53 -11.12
N GLY A 195 -12.71 -8.34 -10.82
CA GLY A 195 -13.99 -8.35 -11.52
C GLY A 195 -14.02 -9.23 -12.77
N ASP A 196 -15.03 -8.98 -13.59
CA ASP A 196 -15.27 -9.62 -14.88
C ASP A 196 -16.04 -8.64 -15.79
N ASP A 197 -16.28 -9.03 -17.05
CA ASP A 197 -16.87 -8.17 -18.09
C ASP A 197 -18.25 -7.63 -17.70
N GLU A 198 -19.04 -8.37 -16.93
CA GLU A 198 -20.39 -7.98 -16.50
C GLU A 198 -20.39 -7.31 -15.12
N ASN A 199 -19.41 -7.65 -14.27
CA ASN A 199 -19.31 -7.18 -12.90
C ASN A 199 -17.99 -6.41 -12.69
N PRO A 200 -17.98 -5.10 -13.03
CA PRO A 200 -16.84 -4.26 -12.78
C PRO A 200 -16.61 -4.05 -11.28
N VAL A 201 -15.36 -3.75 -10.95
CA VAL A 201 -14.95 -3.33 -9.62
C VAL A 201 -14.46 -1.88 -9.64
N ASN A 202 -14.63 -1.20 -8.51
CA ASN A 202 -14.10 0.12 -8.22
C ASN A 202 -12.96 -0.04 -7.21
N ILE A 203 -11.83 0.63 -7.44
CA ILE A 203 -10.62 0.48 -6.64
C ILE A 203 -10.14 1.87 -6.25
N VAL A 204 -9.94 2.08 -4.95
CA VAL A 204 -9.25 3.25 -4.41
C VAL A 204 -7.83 2.86 -4.06
N TYR A 205 -6.84 3.57 -4.61
CA TYR A 205 -5.44 3.18 -4.54
C TYR A 205 -4.57 4.31 -4.02
N TRP A 206 -4.02 4.13 -2.82
CA TRP A 206 -3.08 5.05 -2.18
C TRP A 206 -1.63 4.67 -2.46
N LYS A 207 -0.76 5.66 -2.66
CA LYS A 207 0.69 5.47 -2.85
C LYS A 207 1.52 6.40 -1.97
N ALA A 208 2.54 5.85 -1.31
CA ALA A 208 3.47 6.61 -0.48
C ALA A 208 4.23 7.69 -1.26
N ALA A 209 4.63 7.41 -2.51
CA ALA A 209 5.31 8.39 -3.35
C ALA A 209 4.46 9.63 -3.62
N TRP A 210 3.14 9.47 -3.70
CA TRP A 210 2.23 10.59 -3.91
C TRP A 210 1.94 11.36 -2.64
N GLU A 211 1.93 10.69 -1.49
CA GLU A 211 1.92 11.36 -0.19
C GLU A 211 3.15 12.27 -0.05
N ARG A 212 4.33 11.74 -0.37
CA ARG A 212 5.60 12.49 -0.37
C ARG A 212 5.55 13.70 -1.30
N ASP A 213 4.97 13.55 -2.49
CA ASP A 213 4.81 14.65 -3.45
C ASP A 213 3.88 15.76 -2.91
N LEU A 214 2.83 15.40 -2.16
CA LEU A 214 1.94 16.39 -1.53
C LEU A 214 2.64 17.14 -0.39
N GLU A 215 3.40 16.43 0.44
CA GLU A 215 4.05 17.01 1.62
C GLU A 215 5.26 17.89 1.25
N PHE A 216 6.04 17.51 0.24
CA PHE A 216 7.33 18.13 -0.05
C PHE A 216 7.48 18.62 -1.49
N GLY A 217 6.48 18.40 -2.32
CA GLY A 217 6.48 18.71 -3.74
C GLY A 217 6.94 17.53 -4.60
N TYR A 218 6.47 17.55 -5.85
CA TYR A 218 6.77 16.55 -6.88
C TYR A 218 8.26 16.22 -7.03
N GLN A 219 8.58 14.94 -6.99
CA GLN A 219 9.93 14.39 -7.18
C GLN A 219 10.28 14.27 -8.68
N ASP A 220 11.43 14.79 -9.08
CA ASP A 220 11.97 14.73 -10.43
C ASP A 220 13.28 13.92 -10.49
N VAL A 221 13.76 13.64 -11.70
CA VAL A 221 15.05 12.97 -11.95
C VAL A 221 16.21 13.67 -11.25
N ARG A 222 16.13 14.99 -11.07
CA ARG A 222 17.13 15.79 -10.34
C ARG A 222 17.19 15.44 -8.85
N ASP A 223 16.06 15.09 -8.24
CA ASP A 223 16.02 14.67 -6.83
C ASP A 223 16.67 13.29 -6.65
N ALA A 224 16.54 12.42 -7.66
CA ALA A 224 17.22 11.13 -7.70
C ALA A 224 18.73 11.26 -8.00
N TYR A 225 19.09 12.20 -8.87
CA TYR A 225 20.46 12.38 -9.35
C TYR A 225 20.90 13.85 -9.23
N PRO A 226 21.31 14.31 -8.03
CA PRO A 226 21.62 15.73 -7.77
C PRO A 226 22.78 16.30 -8.60
N ASN A 227 23.65 15.44 -9.12
CA ASN A 227 24.80 15.81 -9.94
C ASN A 227 24.57 15.58 -11.45
N TYR A 228 23.34 15.26 -11.84
CA TYR A 228 23.00 15.05 -13.25
C TYR A 228 23.03 16.39 -14.00
N ASN A 229 23.68 16.43 -15.17
CA ASN A 229 23.74 17.60 -16.06
C ASN A 229 23.12 17.30 -17.42
N TYR A 230 22.41 18.28 -17.99
CA TYR A 230 21.87 18.24 -19.37
C TYR A 230 22.59 19.28 -20.23
N ASP A 231 22.95 18.94 -21.48
CA ASP A 231 23.62 19.89 -22.39
C ASP A 231 22.69 21.02 -22.88
N MET A 232 21.41 20.70 -23.14
CA MET A 232 20.28 21.64 -23.27
C MET A 232 19.02 20.87 -23.71
N TYR A 233 17.88 21.13 -23.07
CA TYR A 233 16.56 20.73 -23.57
C TYR A 233 15.68 21.99 -23.79
N PRO A 234 14.81 22.04 -24.81
CA PRO A 234 13.91 23.17 -25.04
C PRO A 234 13.09 23.60 -23.81
N GLU A 235 12.76 22.64 -22.94
CA GLU A 235 12.02 22.87 -21.67
C GLU A 235 12.76 23.70 -20.63
N VAL A 236 14.10 23.62 -20.63
CA VAL A 236 14.97 24.28 -19.66
C VAL A 236 15.55 25.59 -20.18
N ILE A 237 15.13 26.06 -21.37
CA ILE A 237 15.38 27.45 -21.78
C ILE A 237 14.62 28.33 -20.77
N PRO A 238 15.31 29.01 -19.84
CA PRO A 238 14.64 29.63 -18.74
C PRO A 238 13.79 30.79 -19.26
N ALA A 239 12.50 30.80 -18.91
CA ALA A 239 11.72 32.02 -19.03
C ALA A 239 12.33 33.10 -18.13
N VAL A 240 12.04 34.38 -18.39
CA VAL A 240 12.55 35.49 -17.57
C VAL A 240 12.24 35.23 -16.08
N GLY A 241 13.28 35.12 -15.24
CA GLY A 241 13.17 34.85 -13.80
C GLY A 241 13.24 33.38 -13.39
N GLN A 242 13.43 32.44 -14.32
CA GLN A 242 13.69 31.02 -14.03
C GLN A 242 15.19 30.70 -14.10
N THR A 243 15.62 29.69 -13.35
CA THR A 243 16.93 29.05 -13.50
C THR A 243 16.75 27.66 -14.13
N ILE A 244 17.84 27.03 -14.55
CA ILE A 244 17.85 25.63 -15.01
C ILE A 244 17.34 24.63 -13.95
N ASP A 245 17.38 25.03 -12.68
CA ASP A 245 16.95 24.25 -11.51
C ASP A 245 15.48 24.48 -11.14
N THR A 246 14.74 25.19 -11.99
CA THR A 246 13.32 25.43 -11.74
C THR A 246 12.57 24.08 -11.74
N PRO A 247 11.81 23.75 -10.67
CA PRO A 247 11.08 22.49 -10.61
C PRO A 247 9.92 22.49 -11.62
N ILE A 248 9.55 21.30 -12.14
CA ILE A 248 8.52 21.11 -13.16
C ILE A 248 7.20 21.84 -12.85
N ARG A 249 6.79 21.89 -11.56
CA ARG A 249 5.58 22.62 -11.14
C ARG A 249 5.57 24.11 -11.51
N ARG A 250 6.75 24.73 -11.66
CA ARG A 250 6.91 26.14 -12.06
C ARG A 250 7.07 26.34 -13.56
N TYR A 251 7.02 25.27 -14.37
CA TYR A 251 7.10 25.37 -15.82
C TYR A 251 5.84 26.02 -16.38
N ASN A 252 6.02 26.90 -17.36
CA ASN A 252 4.93 27.51 -18.11
C ASN A 252 4.33 26.51 -19.12
N GLU A 253 3.22 26.88 -19.76
CA GLU A 253 2.53 26.01 -20.71
C GLU A 253 3.43 25.55 -21.87
N GLY A 254 4.26 26.44 -22.42
CA GLY A 254 5.19 26.10 -23.51
C GLY A 254 6.23 25.06 -23.11
N GLN A 255 6.79 25.16 -21.90
CA GLN A 255 7.74 24.18 -21.36
C GLN A 255 7.06 22.83 -21.07
N ARG A 256 5.83 22.86 -20.54
CA ARG A 256 5.04 21.65 -20.24
C ARG A 256 4.68 20.82 -21.48
N GLN A 257 4.68 21.41 -22.68
CA GLN A 257 4.37 20.71 -23.93
C GLN A 257 5.37 19.61 -24.28
N TYR A 258 6.62 19.77 -23.85
CA TYR A 258 7.70 18.81 -24.12
C TYR A 258 7.81 17.72 -23.05
N LEU A 259 7.14 17.89 -21.90
CA LEU A 259 6.99 16.84 -20.90
C LEU A 259 5.99 15.81 -21.42
N THR A 260 6.46 14.86 -22.23
CA THR A 260 5.62 13.89 -22.94
C THR A 260 4.64 13.17 -22.02
N ALA A 261 5.07 12.75 -20.82
CA ALA A 261 4.20 12.11 -19.83
C ALA A 261 3.07 13.05 -19.34
N LEU A 262 3.39 14.32 -19.07
CA LEU A 262 2.40 15.33 -18.68
C LEU A 262 1.44 15.63 -19.84
N LYS A 263 1.97 15.75 -21.08
CA LYS A 263 1.21 16.03 -22.29
C LYS A 263 0.23 14.92 -22.66
N LEU A 264 0.66 13.66 -22.48
CA LEU A 264 -0.18 12.47 -22.66
C LEU A 264 -1.14 12.23 -21.49
N ARG A 265 -1.14 13.11 -20.48
CA ARG A 265 -1.93 12.96 -19.24
C ARG A 265 -1.66 11.63 -18.54
N ASN A 266 -0.40 11.18 -18.55
CA ASN A 266 0.07 10.05 -17.75
C ASN A 266 0.28 10.49 -16.28
N ILE A 267 -0.82 10.94 -15.68
CA ILE A 267 -0.90 11.55 -14.36
C ILE A 267 -0.54 10.52 -13.27
N SER A 268 -0.66 9.22 -13.53
CA SER A 268 -0.22 8.17 -12.60
C SER A 268 1.31 8.12 -12.40
N ARG A 269 2.09 8.84 -13.24
CA ARG A 269 3.55 8.99 -13.05
C ARG A 269 3.99 10.44 -12.91
N VAL A 270 3.42 11.35 -13.69
CA VAL A 270 3.81 12.76 -13.70
C VAL A 270 2.59 13.62 -13.43
N ASP A 271 2.45 14.04 -12.18
CA ASP A 271 1.42 14.97 -11.75
C ASP A 271 2.00 15.98 -10.74
N PRO A 272 2.56 17.10 -11.23
CA PRO A 272 3.12 18.13 -10.37
C PRO A 272 2.05 18.93 -9.61
N GLU A 273 0.77 18.75 -9.93
CA GLU A 273 -0.37 19.48 -9.37
C GLU A 273 -1.34 18.56 -8.63
N ARG A 274 -0.87 17.36 -8.25
CA ARG A 274 -1.65 16.36 -7.54
C ARG A 274 -2.26 16.94 -6.27
N LEU A 275 -3.53 16.62 -6.02
CA LEU A 275 -4.29 17.11 -4.86
C LEU A 275 -4.53 16.05 -3.79
N THR A 276 -4.24 14.78 -4.08
CA THR A 276 -4.47 13.64 -3.19
C THR A 276 -3.54 12.48 -3.50
N ALA A 277 -3.15 11.73 -2.48
CA ALA A 277 -2.30 10.54 -2.59
C ALA A 277 -3.08 9.28 -3.03
N VAL A 278 -4.37 9.43 -3.34
CA VAL A 278 -5.28 8.36 -3.77
C VAL A 278 -5.73 8.58 -5.22
N GLU A 279 -5.75 7.51 -6.02
CA GLU A 279 -6.48 7.48 -7.29
C GLU A 279 -7.64 6.48 -7.26
N GLU A 280 -8.69 6.79 -8.03
CA GLU A 280 -9.80 5.90 -8.33
C GLU A 280 -9.59 5.19 -9.67
N LEU A 281 -9.83 3.88 -9.66
CA LEU A 281 -9.63 2.99 -10.80
C LEU A 281 -10.84 2.06 -10.93
N ASN A 282 -11.03 1.53 -12.14
CA ASN A 282 -11.96 0.43 -12.40
C ASN A 282 -11.24 -0.73 -13.07
N ALA A 283 -11.82 -1.92 -12.91
CA ALA A 283 -11.40 -3.11 -13.64
C ALA A 283 -12.61 -4.01 -13.94
N VAL A 284 -12.48 -4.76 -15.02
CA VAL A 284 -13.38 -5.83 -15.50
C VAL A 284 -12.55 -7.09 -15.73
N GLY A 285 -11.84 -7.52 -14.68
CA GLY A 285 -10.89 -8.62 -14.71
C GLY A 285 -9.43 -8.19 -14.65
N PHE A 286 -8.54 -9.18 -14.59
CA PHE A 286 -7.11 -8.93 -14.50
C PHE A 286 -6.59 -8.23 -15.76
N GLY A 287 -5.71 -7.24 -15.57
CA GLY A 287 -5.07 -6.53 -16.69
C GLY A 287 -5.92 -5.45 -17.37
N THR A 288 -7.16 -5.23 -16.95
CA THR A 288 -8.05 -4.19 -17.51
C THR A 288 -8.12 -2.93 -16.65
N LEU A 289 -7.26 -2.84 -15.62
CA LEU A 289 -7.20 -1.74 -14.67
C LEU A 289 -7.05 -0.40 -15.40
N THR A 290 -8.03 0.47 -15.21
CA THR A 290 -8.13 1.76 -15.89
C THR A 290 -8.43 2.86 -14.88
N ARG A 291 -7.74 3.99 -15.00
CA ARG A 291 -7.96 5.16 -14.13
C ARG A 291 -9.25 5.87 -14.49
N GLN A 292 -9.99 6.32 -13.48
CA GLN A 292 -11.15 7.17 -13.68
C GLN A 292 -10.74 8.60 -14.08
N ALA A 293 -11.62 9.27 -14.84
CA ALA A 293 -11.40 10.66 -15.22
C ALA A 293 -11.63 11.62 -14.04
N GLN A 294 -12.57 11.27 -13.16
CA GLN A 294 -12.86 11.98 -11.92
C GLN A 294 -12.25 11.20 -10.75
N ASN A 295 -11.91 11.90 -9.68
CA ASN A 295 -11.37 11.29 -8.47
C ASN A 295 -12.04 11.96 -7.26
N ASN A 296 -12.88 11.20 -6.58
CA ASN A 296 -13.67 11.64 -5.44
C ASN A 296 -13.06 11.20 -4.10
N SER A 297 -12.06 10.31 -4.15
CA SER A 297 -11.37 9.79 -2.98
C SER A 297 -10.16 10.63 -2.59
N VAL A 298 -9.99 10.80 -1.28
CA VAL A 298 -8.84 11.46 -0.68
C VAL A 298 -8.12 10.50 0.25
N GLY A 299 -6.80 10.68 0.42
CA GLY A 299 -6.04 9.90 1.38
C GLY A 299 -4.94 10.69 2.05
N HIS A 300 -4.55 10.20 3.22
CA HIS A 300 -3.41 10.69 3.97
C HIS A 300 -2.73 9.51 4.69
N GLY A 301 -1.43 9.37 4.49
CA GLY A 301 -0.61 8.32 5.08
C GLY A 301 0.52 8.85 5.94
N VAL A 302 0.69 8.27 7.12
CA VAL A 302 1.83 8.57 8.00
C VAL A 302 2.58 7.29 8.34
N ARG A 303 3.92 7.37 8.41
CA ARG A 303 4.76 6.24 8.82
C ARG A 303 5.45 6.51 10.15
N ARG A 304 5.30 5.61 11.12
CA ARG A 304 5.99 5.67 12.42
C ARG A 304 6.36 4.26 12.90
N PHE A 305 7.56 4.09 13.47
CA PHE A 305 8.03 2.80 14.03
C PHE A 305 7.96 1.59 13.10
N GLY A 306 8.12 1.83 11.78
CA GLY A 306 7.98 0.76 10.79
C GLY A 306 6.54 0.38 10.50
N TYR A 307 5.56 1.19 10.90
CA TYR A 307 4.16 1.00 10.51
C TYR A 307 3.70 2.16 9.65
N TRP A 308 3.03 1.83 8.55
CA TRP A 308 2.20 2.78 7.83
C TRP A 308 0.83 2.83 8.47
N SER A 309 0.26 4.02 8.61
CA SER A 309 -1.13 4.28 8.97
C SER A 309 -1.72 5.19 7.90
N VAL A 310 -2.62 4.65 7.09
CA VAL A 310 -3.21 5.33 5.94
C VAL A 310 -4.70 5.46 6.14
N VAL A 311 -5.21 6.69 6.05
CA VAL A 311 -6.65 6.97 5.95
C VAL A 311 -7.00 7.15 4.49
N ILE A 312 -7.93 6.36 3.98
CA ILE A 312 -8.59 6.59 2.68
C ILE A 312 -10.04 6.95 2.97
N LYS A 313 -10.49 8.11 2.48
CA LYS A 313 -11.86 8.60 2.62
C LYS A 313 -12.49 8.79 1.25
N ARG A 314 -13.75 8.38 1.12
CA ARG A 314 -14.54 8.55 -0.11
C ARG A 314 -16.01 8.83 0.19
N PRO A 315 -16.75 9.49 -0.72
CA PRO A 315 -18.20 9.56 -0.65
C PRO A 315 -18.82 8.15 -0.69
N LEU A 316 -19.91 7.95 0.04
CA LEU A 316 -20.69 6.72 -0.01
C LEU A 316 -21.38 6.54 -1.37
N ASN A 317 -21.77 7.65 -1.99
CA ASN A 317 -22.38 7.70 -3.32
C ASN A 317 -21.97 8.99 -4.02
N THR A 318 -21.37 8.88 -5.19
CA THR A 318 -20.94 10.00 -6.05
C THR A 318 -21.95 10.29 -7.16
N GLY A 319 -22.86 9.35 -7.44
CA GLY A 319 -23.72 9.36 -8.62
C GLY A 319 -23.02 8.91 -9.91
N ASP A 320 -21.71 8.61 -9.86
CA ASP A 320 -21.00 8.00 -10.97
C ASP A 320 -21.30 6.50 -11.03
N VAL A 321 -21.63 6.01 -12.23
CA VAL A 321 -21.91 4.59 -12.50
C VAL A 321 -20.65 3.72 -12.40
N GLN A 322 -19.46 4.33 -12.44
CA GLN A 322 -18.18 3.65 -12.28
C GLN A 322 -17.82 3.44 -10.80
N ASP A 323 -18.51 4.09 -9.87
CA ASP A 323 -18.21 4.01 -8.44
C ASP A 323 -19.10 3.01 -7.72
N ALA A 324 -18.51 2.30 -6.75
CA ALA A 324 -19.27 1.47 -5.85
C ALA A 324 -20.14 2.33 -4.93
N VAL A 325 -21.46 2.10 -4.97
CA VAL A 325 -22.41 2.75 -4.07
C VAL A 325 -22.46 1.98 -2.74
N LEU A 326 -22.03 2.63 -1.67
CA LEU A 326 -22.01 2.09 -0.32
C LEU A 326 -23.17 2.66 0.48
N LYS A 327 -24.06 1.81 1.02
CA LYS A 327 -25.29 2.26 1.67
C LYS A 327 -25.19 2.03 3.19
N PRO A 328 -25.49 3.02 4.04
CA PRO A 328 -25.66 2.79 5.47
C PRO A 328 -26.70 1.70 5.75
N GLY A 329 -26.44 0.83 6.72
CA GLY A 329 -27.26 -0.33 7.05
C GLY A 329 -27.14 -1.52 6.07
N SER A 330 -26.27 -1.44 5.06
CA SER A 330 -26.07 -2.52 4.08
C SER A 330 -24.88 -3.42 4.41
N LYS A 331 -24.87 -4.61 3.81
CA LYS A 331 -23.72 -5.51 3.76
C LYS A 331 -23.23 -5.58 2.33
N THR A 332 -21.92 -5.48 2.16
CA THR A 332 -21.23 -5.65 0.89
C THR A 332 -19.91 -6.37 1.15
N MET A 333 -19.01 -6.34 0.18
CA MET A 333 -17.68 -6.91 0.28
C MET A 333 -16.63 -5.91 -0.18
N MET A 334 -15.42 -6.07 0.34
CA MET A 334 -14.24 -5.33 -0.06
C MET A 334 -13.04 -6.27 -0.15
N ALA A 335 -12.05 -5.95 -0.97
CA ALA A 335 -10.78 -6.65 -0.97
C ALA A 335 -9.65 -5.64 -0.75
N ILE A 336 -8.56 -6.09 -0.13
CA ILE A 336 -7.39 -5.24 0.14
C ILE A 336 -6.23 -5.76 -0.68
N ALA A 337 -5.42 -4.87 -1.23
CA ALA A 337 -4.11 -5.20 -1.77
C ALA A 337 -3.04 -4.27 -1.21
N ALA A 338 -1.85 -4.81 -0.93
CA ALA A 338 -0.73 -4.06 -0.37
C ALA A 338 0.59 -4.37 -1.08
N TRP A 339 1.40 -3.33 -1.29
CA TRP A 339 2.70 -3.37 -1.94
C TRP A 339 3.76 -2.84 -0.97
N ASP A 340 4.80 -3.64 -0.76
CA ASP A 340 6.07 -3.27 -0.11
C ASP A 340 7.03 -2.91 -1.25
N GLY A 341 7.31 -1.62 -1.41
CA GLY A 341 8.07 -1.07 -2.53
C GLY A 341 9.57 -1.37 -2.47
N PHE A 342 10.06 -1.95 -1.37
CA PHE A 342 11.47 -2.15 -1.16
C PHE A 342 12.01 -3.33 -1.99
N ASN A 343 13.09 -3.07 -2.70
CA ASN A 343 13.80 -4.07 -3.47
C ASN A 343 14.64 -4.96 -2.53
N LYS A 344 14.21 -6.21 -2.33
CA LYS A 344 14.84 -7.16 -1.40
C LYS A 344 16.17 -7.76 -1.91
N ASN A 345 16.75 -7.24 -2.99
CA ASN A 345 17.96 -7.77 -3.64
C ASN A 345 17.88 -9.28 -3.99
N ASP A 346 16.67 -9.84 -4.05
CA ASP A 346 16.36 -11.25 -4.35
C ASP A 346 16.18 -11.50 -5.86
N GLY A 347 16.51 -10.52 -6.69
CA GLY A 347 16.31 -10.55 -8.13
C GLY A 347 14.88 -10.26 -8.58
N ALA A 348 13.90 -10.13 -7.66
CA ALA A 348 12.51 -9.84 -8.01
C ALA A 348 12.23 -8.33 -8.12
N GLY A 349 12.93 -7.47 -7.37
CA GLY A 349 12.60 -6.04 -7.25
C GLY A 349 11.38 -5.80 -6.35
N GLY A 350 11.21 -4.58 -5.82
CA GLY A 350 10.10 -4.25 -4.90
C GLY A 350 8.71 -4.46 -5.50
N ASN A 351 7.68 -4.62 -4.67
CA ASN A 351 6.33 -4.94 -5.15
C ASN A 351 5.79 -3.82 -6.04
N ARG A 352 5.22 -4.21 -7.19
CA ARG A 352 4.51 -3.31 -8.12
C ARG A 352 3.58 -4.11 -9.03
N GLY A 353 2.53 -3.47 -9.53
CA GLY A 353 1.59 -4.10 -10.45
C GLY A 353 1.00 -5.40 -9.86
N PRO A 354 1.04 -6.54 -10.56
CA PRO A 354 0.49 -7.80 -10.05
C PRO A 354 1.32 -8.45 -8.93
N ARG A 355 2.59 -8.05 -8.73
CA ARG A 355 3.40 -8.51 -7.59
C ARG A 355 2.96 -7.76 -6.34
N LYS A 356 2.06 -8.37 -5.58
CA LYS A 356 1.39 -7.76 -4.42
C LYS A 356 0.92 -8.80 -3.42
N ASN A 357 0.54 -8.33 -2.24
CA ASN A 357 -0.23 -9.08 -1.27
C ASN A 357 -1.71 -8.73 -1.46
N TYR A 358 -2.61 -9.68 -1.30
CA TYR A 358 -4.06 -9.44 -1.33
C TYR A 358 -4.73 -10.11 -0.13
N SER A 359 -5.90 -9.63 0.28
CA SER A 359 -6.67 -10.25 1.37
C SER A 359 -6.84 -11.75 1.14
N ASN A 360 -6.41 -12.56 2.10
CA ASN A 360 -6.41 -14.01 1.98
C ASN A 360 -7.85 -14.52 1.82
N GLY A 361 -8.10 -15.31 0.78
CA GLY A 361 -9.46 -15.71 0.39
C GLY A 361 -10.21 -14.73 -0.52
N GLY A 362 -9.60 -13.58 -0.86
CA GLY A 362 -10.19 -12.60 -1.78
C GLY A 362 -11.09 -11.61 -1.06
N TRP A 363 -12.41 -11.75 -1.22
CA TRP A 363 -13.39 -10.82 -0.67
C TRP A 363 -13.50 -10.92 0.86
N VAL A 364 -13.55 -9.76 1.50
CA VAL A 364 -13.78 -9.56 2.94
C VAL A 364 -15.14 -8.89 3.11
N PRO A 365 -16.06 -9.46 3.90
CA PRO A 365 -17.33 -8.81 4.23
C PRO A 365 -17.14 -7.42 4.86
N LEU A 366 -17.92 -6.45 4.37
CA LEU A 366 -18.02 -5.09 4.89
C LEU A 366 -19.47 -4.83 5.31
N GLU A 367 -19.68 -4.55 6.59
CA GLU A 367 -20.96 -4.11 7.15
C GLU A 367 -20.89 -2.61 7.42
N ILE A 368 -21.84 -1.84 6.88
CA ILE A 368 -21.95 -0.40 7.12
C ILE A 368 -23.12 -0.20 8.07
N GLU A 369 -22.85 0.27 9.29
CA GLU A 369 -23.84 0.29 10.39
C GLU A 369 -24.99 1.30 10.22
#